data_AF-U6CXU8-F1
#
_entry.id   AF-U6CXU8-F1
#
_cell.length_a   1.000
_cell.length_b   1.000
_cell.length_c   1.000
_cell.angle_alpha   90.00
_cell.angle_beta   90.00
_cell.angle_gamma   90.00
#
_symmetry.space_group_name_H-M   'P 1'
#
loop_
_entity.id
_entity.type
_entity.pdbx_description
1 polymer ?
#
loop_
_entity_poly.entity_id
_entity_poly.type
_entity_poly.pdbx_seq_one_letter_code
_entity_poly.pdbx_strand_id
1 'polypeptide(L)'
;PCHSWMSSNKTLRTLTSERAKQLSDTLKKIAASQKFTNFDLLYVDFDFQEVTEEWRKQGGQPWQLIEPVDGFHPNEVASQLLADRFWKKVQLQWPQVLGKENPFNSQIEQVFGDQGGH
;
A
#
# COMPACT_ATOMS: atom_id res chain seq x y z
N PRO A 1 -10.27 16.57 6.72
CA PRO A 1 -10.57 15.40 7.60
C PRO A 1 -9.49 15.14 8.67
N CYS A 2 -8.20 15.33 8.35
CA CYS A 2 -7.13 15.30 9.34
C CYS A 2 -6.60 16.71 9.63
N HIS A 3 -7.14 17.36 10.67
CA HIS A 3 -6.80 18.74 11.01
C HIS A 3 -5.29 18.96 11.18
N SER A 4 -4.58 17.98 11.75
CA SER A 4 -3.19 18.16 12.14
C SER A 4 -2.20 18.03 10.97
N TRP A 5 -2.51 17.23 9.94
CA TRP A 5 -1.75 17.22 8.69
C TRP A 5 -2.14 18.33 7.71
N MET A 6 -3.43 18.67 7.62
CA MET A 6 -3.94 19.76 6.76
C MET A 6 -3.97 21.12 7.48
N SER A 7 -2.93 21.41 8.28
CA SER A 7 -2.78 22.67 9.01
C SER A 7 -1.67 23.52 8.40
N SER A 8 -1.80 24.85 8.42
CA SER A 8 -0.69 25.76 8.12
C SER A 8 0.42 25.70 9.19
N ASN A 9 0.11 25.23 10.41
CA ASN A 9 1.05 25.10 11.52
C ASN A 9 2.06 23.95 11.27
N LYS A 10 3.31 24.31 10.95
CA LYS A 10 4.39 23.34 10.68
C LYS A 10 4.67 22.44 11.87
N THR A 11 4.71 22.98 13.09
CA THR A 11 4.96 22.19 14.30
C THR A 11 3.90 21.11 14.48
N LEU A 12 2.63 21.44 14.24
CA LEU A 12 1.53 20.48 14.34
C LEU A 12 1.65 19.36 13.28
N ARG A 13 2.01 19.70 12.04
CA ARG A 13 2.27 18.70 10.99
C ARG A 13 3.43 17.78 11.36
N THR A 14 4.53 18.33 11.87
CA THR A 14 5.70 17.56 12.31
C THR A 14 5.34 16.59 13.43
N LEU A 15 4.68 17.06 14.50
CA LEU A 15 4.26 16.22 15.62
C LEU A 15 3.31 15.09 15.16
N THR A 16 2.46 15.35 14.17
CA THR A 16 1.59 14.33 13.58
C THR A 16 2.40 13.25 12.88
N SER A 17 3.36 13.63 12.03
CA SER A 17 4.23 12.67 11.34
C SER A 17 5.15 11.90 12.30
N GLU A 18 5.64 12.54 13.37
CA GLU A 18 6.41 11.88 14.43
C GLU A 18 5.57 10.80 15.13
N ARG A 19 4.33 11.13 15.51
CA ARG A 19 3.42 10.15 16.12
C ARG A 19 3.10 9.03 15.14
N ALA A 20 2.82 9.34 13.87
CA ALA A 20 2.57 8.32 12.85
C ALA A 20 3.75 7.35 12.75
N LYS A 21 4.98 7.85 12.71
CA LYS A 21 6.20 7.02 12.73
C LYS A 21 6.30 6.14 13.98
N GLN A 22 6.02 6.68 15.17
CA GLN A 22 6.04 5.89 16.41
C GLN A 22 5.04 4.71 16.37
N LEU A 23 3.86 4.94 15.77
CA LEU A 23 2.85 3.91 15.60
C LEU A 23 3.28 2.87 14.55
N SER A 24 3.86 3.30 13.42
CA SER A 24 4.49 2.41 12.45
C SER A 24 5.57 1.52 13.09
N ASP A 25 6.46 2.12 13.89
CA ASP A 25 7.51 1.38 14.61
C ASP A 25 6.92 0.39 15.62
N THR A 26 5.77 0.72 16.23
CA THR A 26 5.02 -0.19 17.12
C THR A 26 4.48 -1.39 16.35
N LEU A 27 3.82 -1.17 15.21
CA LEU A 27 3.31 -2.25 14.35
C LEU A 27 4.44 -3.16 13.85
N LYS A 28 5.57 -2.56 13.46
CA LYS A 28 6.78 -3.29 13.06
C LYS A 28 7.31 -4.18 14.18
N LYS A 29 7.35 -3.68 15.42
CA LYS A 29 7.73 -4.48 16.60
C LYS A 29 6.76 -5.62 16.87
N ILE A 30 5.46 -5.38 16.73
CA ILE A 30 4.43 -6.42 16.92
C ILE A 30 4.64 -7.54 15.90
N ALA A 31 4.75 -7.21 14.61
CA ALA A 31 4.99 -8.20 13.56
C ALA A 31 6.29 -9.00 13.75
N ALA A 32 7.34 -8.37 14.29
CA ALA A 32 8.61 -9.03 14.54
C ALA A 32 8.61 -9.94 15.80
N SER A 33 7.73 -9.70 16.77
CA SER A 33 7.79 -10.35 18.09
C SER A 33 6.61 -11.26 18.41
N GLN A 34 5.41 -10.96 17.90
CA GLN A 34 4.21 -11.73 18.21
C GLN A 34 4.03 -12.88 17.22
N LYS A 35 3.55 -14.01 17.73
CA LYS A 35 3.23 -15.20 16.94
C LYS A 35 1.82 -15.66 17.25
N PHE A 36 1.15 -16.15 16.23
CA PHE A 36 -0.22 -16.63 16.29
C PHE A 36 -0.26 -18.03 15.69
N THR A 37 -1.18 -18.88 16.17
CA THR A 37 -1.20 -20.30 15.79
C THR A 37 -1.65 -20.53 14.35
N ASN A 38 -2.45 -19.62 13.79
CA ASN A 38 -3.18 -19.85 12.54
C ASN A 38 -2.75 -18.91 11.41
N PHE A 39 -1.81 -17.99 11.66
CA PHE A 39 -1.32 -17.08 10.63
C PHE A 39 0.08 -16.54 10.98
N ASP A 40 0.86 -16.30 9.94
CA ASP A 40 2.07 -15.51 10.02
C ASP A 40 1.74 -14.02 10.03
N LEU A 41 2.55 -13.24 10.75
CA LEU A 41 2.39 -11.79 10.83
C LEU A 41 3.55 -11.08 10.15
N LEU A 42 3.24 -10.20 9.21
CA LEU A 42 4.18 -9.40 8.45
C LEU A 42 3.88 -7.92 8.63
N TYR A 43 4.88 -7.08 8.38
CA TYR A 43 4.73 -5.63 8.39
C TYR A 43 5.31 -5.03 7.11
N VAL A 44 4.57 -4.12 6.49
CA VAL A 44 4.96 -3.39 5.29
C VAL A 44 4.83 -1.90 5.58
N ASP A 45 5.92 -1.15 5.40
CA ASP A 45 5.92 0.31 5.50
C ASP A 45 5.01 0.94 4.44
N PHE A 46 4.28 1.99 4.81
CA PHE A 46 3.62 2.87 3.87
C PHE A 46 4.63 3.89 3.34
N ASP A 47 5.20 3.61 2.16
CA ASP A 47 6.16 4.49 1.52
C ASP A 47 5.53 5.30 0.40
N PHE A 48 4.93 6.44 0.77
CA PHE A 48 4.35 7.34 -0.22
C PHE A 48 5.40 8.12 -1.01
N GLN A 49 6.64 8.24 -0.52
CA GLN A 49 7.70 8.91 -1.27
C GLN A 49 8.02 8.12 -2.54
N GLU A 50 8.20 6.82 -2.37
CA GLU A 50 8.32 5.85 -3.44
C GLU A 50 7.18 5.95 -4.48
N VAL A 51 5.92 6.05 -4.03
CA VAL A 51 4.77 6.24 -4.94
C VAL A 51 4.89 7.55 -5.74
N THR A 52 5.22 8.66 -5.08
CA THR A 52 5.37 9.95 -5.77
C THR A 52 6.54 9.95 -6.76
N GLU A 53 7.62 9.23 -6.47
CA GLU A 53 8.76 9.09 -7.37
C GLU A 53 8.41 8.26 -8.60
N GLU A 54 7.66 7.17 -8.43
CA GLU A 54 7.19 6.37 -9.56
C GLU A 54 6.28 7.18 -10.47
N TRP A 55 5.35 7.93 -9.89
CA TRP A 55 4.47 8.80 -10.66
C TRP A 55 5.23 9.88 -11.43
N ARG A 56 6.27 10.48 -10.83
CA ARG A 56 7.14 11.44 -11.52
C ARG A 56 7.88 10.82 -12.70
N LYS A 57 8.36 9.58 -12.59
CA LYS A 57 9.02 8.87 -13.71
C LYS A 57 8.08 8.68 -14.90
N GLN A 58 6.77 8.57 -14.64
CA GLN A 58 5.74 8.48 -15.66
C GLN A 58 5.28 9.85 -16.19
N GLY A 59 5.93 10.95 -15.78
CA GLY A 59 5.62 12.32 -16.20
C GLY A 59 4.57 13.02 -15.33
N GLY A 60 4.12 12.38 -14.26
CA GLY A 60 3.12 12.91 -13.34
C GLY A 60 3.66 13.89 -12.30
N GLN A 61 2.75 14.55 -11.60
CA GLN A 61 3.02 15.46 -10.49
C GLN A 61 2.37 14.96 -9.19
N PRO A 62 3.02 15.09 -8.02
CA PRO A 62 2.51 14.52 -6.77
C PRO A 62 1.10 14.95 -6.36
N TRP A 63 0.68 16.17 -6.71
CA TRP A 63 -0.67 16.66 -6.39
C TRP A 63 -1.77 15.89 -7.12
N GLN A 64 -1.46 15.24 -8.25
CA GLN A 64 -2.40 14.42 -9.02
C GLN A 64 -2.72 13.09 -8.34
N LEU A 65 -2.09 12.78 -7.20
CA LEU A 65 -2.27 11.53 -6.46
C LEU A 65 -3.24 11.68 -5.27
N ILE A 66 -3.80 12.86 -5.06
CA ILE A 66 -4.70 13.17 -3.96
C ILE A 66 -6.10 13.39 -4.51
N GLU A 67 -7.12 12.90 -3.78
CA GLU A 67 -8.52 13.12 -4.08
C GLU A 67 -8.83 14.63 -4.18
N PRO A 68 -9.36 15.12 -5.33
CA PRO A 68 -9.48 16.55 -5.57
C PRO A 68 -10.54 17.22 -4.69
N VAL A 69 -11.54 16.46 -4.21
CA VAL A 69 -12.64 17.01 -3.41
C VAL A 69 -12.24 17.22 -1.96
N ASP A 70 -11.56 16.25 -1.35
CA ASP A 70 -11.19 16.33 0.08
C ASP A 70 -9.76 16.80 0.34
N GLY A 71 -8.90 16.79 -0.69
CA GLY A 71 -7.51 17.22 -0.60
C GLY A 71 -6.69 16.39 0.39
N PHE A 72 -7.08 15.15 0.65
CA PHE A 72 -6.53 14.33 1.72
C PHE A 72 -6.26 12.89 1.31
N HIS A 73 -7.28 12.16 0.83
CA HIS A 73 -7.12 10.73 0.55
C HIS A 73 -6.25 10.51 -0.69
N PRO A 74 -5.49 9.40 -0.75
CA PRO A 74 -4.94 8.92 -2.02
C PRO A 74 -6.10 8.67 -2.99
N ASN A 75 -6.00 9.17 -4.21
CA ASN A 75 -6.98 8.84 -5.24
C ASN A 75 -6.77 7.43 -5.81
N GLU A 76 -7.56 7.08 -6.81
CA GLU A 76 -7.48 5.76 -7.46
C GLU A 76 -6.08 5.46 -8.00
N VAL A 77 -5.44 6.41 -8.68
CA VAL A 77 -4.08 6.24 -9.25
C VAL A 77 -3.07 5.94 -8.15
N ALA A 78 -3.09 6.72 -7.06
CA ALA A 78 -2.22 6.51 -5.93
C ALA A 78 -2.44 5.13 -5.28
N SER A 79 -3.70 4.70 -5.17
CA SER A 79 -4.09 3.41 -4.61
C SER A 79 -3.60 2.24 -5.47
N GLN A 80 -3.69 2.36 -6.80
CA GLN A 80 -3.18 1.36 -7.74
C GLN A 80 -1.64 1.26 -7.70
N LEU A 81 -0.93 2.38 -7.63
CA LEU A 81 0.53 2.40 -7.50
C LEU A 81 0.99 1.79 -6.16
N LEU A 82 0.26 2.04 -5.07
CA LEU A 82 0.49 1.39 -3.79
C LEU A 82 0.28 -0.13 -3.87
N ALA A 83 -0.77 -0.58 -4.57
CA ALA A 83 -1.04 -2.00 -4.76
C ALA A 83 0.05 -2.70 -5.59
N ASP A 84 0.52 -2.08 -6.68
CA ASP A 84 1.64 -2.59 -7.49
C ASP A 84 2.93 -2.73 -6.66
N ARG A 85 3.27 -1.71 -5.85
CA ARG A 85 4.43 -1.77 -4.96
C ARG A 85 4.29 -2.83 -3.88
N PHE A 86 3.10 -2.93 -3.26
CA PHE A 86 2.81 -3.99 -2.29
C PHE A 86 3.02 -5.37 -2.94
N TRP A 87 2.46 -5.59 -4.12
CA TRP A 87 2.59 -6.84 -4.86
C TRP A 87 4.07 -7.20 -5.11
N LYS A 88 4.84 -6.27 -5.70
CA LYS A 88 6.28 -6.47 -5.98
C LYS A 88 7.08 -6.77 -4.72
N LYS A 89 6.79 -6.08 -3.61
CA LYS A 89 7.49 -6.27 -2.33
C LYS A 89 7.17 -7.62 -1.71
N VAL A 90 5.90 -8.01 -1.68
CA VAL A 90 5.48 -9.32 -1.16
C VAL A 90 6.02 -10.45 -2.03
N GLN A 91 5.97 -10.31 -3.36
CA GLN A 91 6.52 -11.29 -4.29
C GLN A 91 8.03 -11.50 -4.06
N LEU A 92 8.78 -10.42 -3.80
CA LEU A 92 10.22 -10.48 -3.57
C LEU A 92 10.58 -11.03 -2.18
N GLN A 93 9.89 -10.60 -1.13
CA GLN A 93 10.30 -10.88 0.26
C GLN A 93 9.58 -12.09 0.86
N TRP A 94 8.32 -12.31 0.50
CA TRP A 94 7.45 -13.34 1.08
C TRP A 94 6.57 -14.00 0.00
N PRO A 95 7.16 -14.63 -1.02
CA PRO A 95 6.42 -15.21 -2.14
C PRO A 95 5.37 -16.24 -1.70
N GLN A 96 5.57 -16.90 -0.55
CA GLN A 96 4.61 -17.84 0.01
C GLN A 96 3.23 -17.21 0.32
N VAL A 97 3.17 -15.89 0.53
CA VAL A 97 1.90 -15.17 0.76
C VAL A 97 1.03 -15.16 -0.50
N LEU A 98 1.64 -15.14 -1.68
CA LEU A 98 0.94 -15.07 -2.97
C LEU A 98 0.56 -16.45 -3.52
N GLY A 99 1.11 -17.52 -2.94
CA GLY A 99 1.00 -18.86 -3.49
C GLY A 99 1.83 -19.04 -4.78
N LYS A 100 1.62 -20.16 -5.46
CA LYS A 100 2.23 -20.43 -6.76
C LYS A 100 1.26 -20.06 -7.87
N GLU A 101 1.81 -19.70 -9.01
CA GLU A 101 1.02 -19.64 -10.24
C GLU A 101 0.35 -20.99 -10.50
N ASN A 102 -0.95 -20.96 -10.79
CA ASN A 102 -1.71 -22.16 -11.08
C ASN A 102 -1.43 -22.60 -12.53
N PRO A 103 -0.83 -23.78 -12.76
CA PRO A 103 -0.45 -24.22 -14.11
C PRO A 103 -1.65 -24.51 -15.02
N PHE A 104 -2.87 -24.53 -14.48
CA PHE A 104 -4.11 -24.77 -15.21
C PHE A 104 -4.86 -23.49 -15.58
N ASN A 105 -4.32 -22.30 -15.31
CA ASN A 105 -5.00 -21.02 -15.61
C ASN A 105 -5.51 -20.95 -17.06
N SER A 106 -4.68 -21.28 -18.05
CA SER A 106 -5.10 -21.27 -19.46
C SER A 106 -6.19 -22.31 -19.77
N GLN A 107 -6.23 -23.44 -19.07
CA GLN A 107 -7.28 -24.44 -19.25
C GLN A 107 -8.59 -24.00 -18.59
N ILE A 108 -8.50 -23.35 -17.42
CA ILE A 108 -9.66 -22.76 -16.74
C ILE A 108 -10.30 -21.71 -17.65
N GLU A 109 -9.51 -20.79 -18.21
CA GLU A 109 -10.01 -19.77 -19.14
C GLU A 109 -10.62 -20.40 -20.41
N GLN A 110 -9.99 -21.43 -20.97
CA GLN A 110 -10.51 -22.13 -22.15
C GLN A 110 -11.87 -22.81 -21.90
N VAL A 111 -12.09 -23.36 -20.69
CA VAL A 111 -13.31 -24.14 -20.36
C VAL A 111 -14.40 -23.25 -19.78
N PHE A 112 -14.04 -22.27 -18.95
CA PHE A 112 -14.96 -21.48 -18.14
C PHE A 112 -15.03 -20.00 -18.54
N GLY A 113 -14.20 -19.55 -19.50
CA GLY A 113 -14.21 -18.17 -19.98
C GLY A 113 -13.93 -17.16 -18.87
N ASP A 114 -14.82 -16.19 -18.73
CA ASP A 114 -14.76 -15.13 -17.70
C ASP A 114 -15.12 -15.62 -16.29
N GLN A 115 -15.33 -16.93 -16.12
CA GLN A 115 -15.69 -17.58 -14.86
C GLN A 115 -16.99 -17.04 -14.22
N GLY A 116 -17.86 -16.39 -15.01
CA GLY A 116 -19.11 -15.79 -14.53
C GLY A 116 -19.05 -14.29 -14.22
N GLY A 117 -17.92 -13.62 -14.47
CA GLY A 117 -17.76 -12.16 -14.36
C GLY A 117 -17.66 -11.60 -12.92
N HIS A 118 -17.51 -10.28 -12.82
CA HIS A 118 -17.58 -9.46 -11.59
C HIS A 118 -18.31 -8.14 -11.89
#